data_AF-A0A965LVA9-F1
#
_entry.id   AF-A0A965LVA9-F1
#
_cell.length_a   1.000
_cell.length_b   1.000
_cell.length_c   1.000
_cell.angle_alpha   90.00
_cell.angle_beta   90.00
_cell.angle_gamma   90.00
#
_symmetry.space_group_name_H-M   'P 1'
#
loop_
_entity.id
_entity.type
_entity.pdbx_description
1 polymer ?
#
loop_
_entity_poly.entity_id
_entity_poly.type
_entity_poly.pdbx_seq_one_letter_code
_entity_poly.pdbx_strand_id
1 'polypeptide(L)'
;NTAVGYQALTANTTGYINTALGYQALYSNTTGAANVAVGNQSLYNNTAPSLTAVGYRAAYNNTTGIENVAIGYQSLYANTTGANNTAVGFSALTTNTTASNNTAIGTRALLLNTTGANNTAVGYQSLYANTTASNNTAVGYQSLFSNTTASENTSVGQFSGYSITTGYRNTFIGASAGNGGFGAGAFTTGAYNISIGFAAGASASNRNNSIVIGTPYAIVDKGENTGFIQPNGGGVYQGNNSSSWSTTSDRRLKKNIVDNNEGLEKIAAIRVRNFEYRTAEEVTELPAHTVIDKAGVQLGVIAQELREVCPDCVKEETTGVLSVDSDNVFWHMVNAIKQLKTELDSVKAELATLKGA
;
A
#
# COMPACT_ATOMS: atom_id res chain seq x y z
N ASN A 1 -8.71 -47.23 -14.09
CA ASN A 1 -7.33 -46.71 -13.98
C ASN A 1 -6.63 -46.90 -15.31
N THR A 2 -5.84 -45.92 -15.73
CA THR A 2 -4.94 -46.01 -16.88
C THR A 2 -3.50 -46.02 -16.35
N ALA A 3 -2.69 -47.02 -16.72
CA ALA A 3 -1.30 -47.13 -16.28
C ALA A 3 -0.40 -47.50 -17.47
N VAL A 4 0.55 -46.63 -17.80
CA VAL A 4 1.46 -46.80 -18.95
C VAL A 4 2.88 -46.44 -18.51
N GLY A 5 3.80 -47.40 -18.60
CA GLY A 5 5.19 -47.25 -18.16
C GLY A 5 5.59 -48.32 -17.14
N TYR A 6 6.89 -48.57 -17.02
CA TYR A 6 7.40 -49.58 -16.08
C TYR A 6 7.08 -49.17 -14.63
N GLN A 7 6.45 -50.07 -13.87
CA GLN A 7 6.02 -49.86 -12.48
C GLN A 7 5.04 -48.68 -12.27
N ALA A 8 4.30 -48.27 -13.29
CA ALA A 8 3.23 -47.28 -13.12
C ALA A 8 2.04 -47.89 -12.34
N LEU A 9 1.58 -47.22 -11.28
CA LEU A 9 0.40 -47.55 -10.47
C LEU A 9 0.39 -48.99 -9.88
N THR A 10 1.56 -49.58 -9.63
CA THR A 10 1.64 -51.01 -9.25
C THR A 10 1.13 -51.34 -7.85
N ALA A 11 1.11 -50.39 -6.91
CA ALA A 11 0.68 -50.62 -5.53
C ALA A 11 -0.83 -50.43 -5.30
N ASN A 12 -1.60 -50.09 -6.35
CA ASN A 12 -3.01 -49.72 -6.21
C ASN A 12 -3.90 -50.90 -5.83
N THR A 13 -4.55 -50.82 -4.67
CA THR A 13 -5.48 -51.83 -4.16
C THR A 13 -6.93 -51.43 -4.37
N THR A 14 -7.32 -50.21 -3.99
CA THR A 14 -8.73 -49.73 -4.03
C THR A 14 -8.91 -48.37 -4.70
N GLY A 15 -7.82 -47.68 -5.04
CA GLY A 15 -7.89 -46.40 -5.76
C GLY A 15 -8.51 -46.53 -7.16
N TYR A 16 -9.32 -45.55 -7.54
CA TYR A 16 -10.08 -45.52 -8.79
C TYR A 16 -9.91 -44.19 -9.55
N ILE A 17 -10.20 -44.18 -10.85
CA ILE A 17 -10.10 -42.98 -11.73
C ILE A 17 -8.68 -42.37 -11.76
N ASN A 18 -7.64 -43.21 -11.63
CA ASN A 18 -6.26 -42.75 -11.73
C ASN A 18 -5.72 -42.86 -13.18
N THR A 19 -4.93 -41.88 -13.61
CA THR A 19 -4.13 -41.89 -14.84
C THR A 19 -2.66 -41.80 -14.48
N ALA A 20 -1.86 -42.82 -14.78
CA ALA A 20 -0.43 -42.88 -14.55
C ALA A 20 0.31 -43.13 -15.88
N LEU A 21 1.14 -42.18 -16.31
CA LEU A 21 1.93 -42.26 -17.53
C LEU A 21 3.40 -41.91 -17.24
N GLY A 22 4.27 -42.91 -17.24
CA GLY A 22 5.70 -42.76 -17.00
C GLY A 22 6.28 -43.85 -16.10
N TYR A 23 7.61 -43.96 -16.10
CA TYR A 23 8.34 -44.84 -15.18
C TYR A 23 8.00 -44.48 -13.73
N GLN A 24 7.48 -45.44 -12.97
CA GLN A 24 7.11 -45.30 -11.56
C GLN A 24 6.13 -44.13 -11.25
N ALA A 25 5.28 -43.74 -12.21
CA ALA A 25 4.20 -42.79 -11.94
C ALA A 25 3.17 -43.43 -10.98
N LEU A 26 2.76 -42.72 -9.91
CA LEU A 26 1.86 -43.24 -8.87
C LEU A 26 2.32 -44.57 -8.22
N TYR A 27 3.63 -44.78 -8.08
CA TYR A 27 4.20 -46.05 -7.63
C TYR A 27 3.63 -46.57 -6.30
N SER A 28 3.51 -45.70 -5.29
CA SER A 28 3.10 -46.07 -3.93
C SER A 28 1.59 -45.90 -3.66
N ASN A 29 0.79 -45.54 -4.67
CA ASN A 29 -0.63 -45.26 -4.48
C ASN A 29 -1.43 -46.52 -4.20
N THR A 30 -1.90 -46.70 -2.96
CA THR A 30 -2.72 -47.86 -2.56
C THR A 30 -4.22 -47.57 -2.66
N THR A 31 -4.69 -46.44 -2.12
CA THR A 31 -6.12 -46.10 -1.99
C THR A 31 -6.51 -44.79 -2.68
N GLY A 32 -5.56 -43.91 -3.01
CA GLY A 32 -5.83 -42.61 -3.62
C GLY A 32 -6.56 -42.73 -4.96
N ALA A 33 -7.53 -41.85 -5.19
CA ALA A 33 -8.42 -41.85 -6.35
C ALA A 33 -8.37 -40.51 -7.11
N ALA A 34 -8.82 -40.51 -8.36
CA ALA A 34 -8.90 -39.32 -9.21
C ALA A 34 -7.56 -38.56 -9.39
N ASN A 35 -6.44 -39.28 -9.44
CA ASN A 35 -5.11 -38.70 -9.65
C ASN A 35 -4.68 -38.72 -11.12
N VAL A 36 -4.05 -37.65 -11.60
CA VAL A 36 -3.36 -37.57 -12.89
C VAL A 36 -1.86 -37.47 -12.63
N ALA A 37 -1.07 -38.45 -13.06
CA ALA A 37 0.38 -38.51 -12.94
C ALA A 37 1.01 -38.75 -14.31
N VAL A 38 1.64 -37.73 -14.88
CA VAL A 38 2.29 -37.80 -16.20
C VAL A 38 3.75 -37.36 -16.07
N GLY A 39 4.67 -38.29 -16.21
CA GLY A 39 6.10 -38.05 -16.10
C GLY A 39 6.79 -39.09 -15.21
N ASN A 40 8.09 -39.26 -15.40
CA ASN A 40 8.91 -40.16 -14.60
C ASN A 40 8.85 -39.76 -13.12
N GLN A 41 8.45 -40.72 -12.28
CA GLN A 41 8.30 -40.56 -10.83
C GLN A 41 7.35 -39.43 -10.40
N SER A 42 6.37 -39.07 -11.24
CA SER A 42 5.28 -38.17 -10.82
C SER A 42 4.40 -38.87 -9.77
N LEU A 43 4.08 -38.19 -8.67
CA LEU A 43 3.30 -38.73 -7.54
C LEU A 43 3.84 -40.06 -6.96
N TYR A 44 5.16 -40.22 -6.91
CA TYR A 44 5.80 -41.51 -6.54
C TYR A 44 5.37 -42.04 -5.15
N ASN A 45 5.36 -41.20 -4.12
CA ASN A 45 5.00 -41.58 -2.74
C ASN A 45 3.53 -41.31 -2.37
N ASN A 46 2.70 -40.92 -3.34
CA ASN A 46 1.33 -40.46 -3.08
C ASN A 46 0.36 -41.56 -2.68
N THR A 47 -0.41 -41.35 -1.61
CA THR A 47 -1.57 -42.17 -1.24
C THR A 47 -2.87 -41.37 -1.18
N ALA A 48 -2.83 -40.05 -1.43
CA ALA A 48 -3.97 -39.15 -1.39
C ALA A 48 -4.78 -39.08 -2.71
N PRO A 49 -6.06 -38.69 -2.67
CA PRO A 49 -6.87 -38.45 -3.86
C PRO A 49 -6.76 -37.02 -4.41
N SER A 50 -7.22 -36.84 -5.65
CA SER A 50 -7.46 -35.54 -6.32
C SER A 50 -6.20 -34.71 -6.61
N LEU A 51 -5.12 -35.33 -7.11
CA LEU A 51 -3.90 -34.63 -7.51
C LEU A 51 -3.73 -34.59 -9.03
N THR A 52 -3.17 -33.47 -9.53
CA THR A 52 -2.69 -33.37 -10.91
C THR A 52 -1.20 -33.10 -10.91
N ALA A 53 -0.39 -34.05 -11.36
CA ALA A 53 1.06 -33.96 -11.42
C ALA A 53 1.57 -34.25 -12.85
N VAL A 54 2.23 -33.28 -13.47
CA VAL A 54 2.76 -33.39 -14.83
C VAL A 54 4.21 -32.90 -14.86
N GLY A 55 5.16 -33.81 -15.02
CA GLY A 55 6.58 -33.51 -15.08
C GLY A 55 7.46 -34.54 -14.36
N TYR A 56 8.77 -34.45 -14.56
CA TYR A 56 9.73 -35.28 -13.83
C TYR A 56 9.67 -34.96 -12.33
N ARG A 57 9.35 -35.97 -11.51
CA ARG A 57 9.26 -35.86 -10.04
C ARG A 57 8.32 -34.76 -9.54
N ALA A 58 7.27 -34.43 -10.31
CA ALA A 58 6.22 -33.54 -9.85
C ALA A 58 5.47 -34.20 -8.68
N ALA A 59 5.31 -33.46 -7.56
CA ALA A 59 4.69 -33.94 -6.31
C ALA A 59 5.24 -35.27 -5.78
N TYR A 60 6.55 -35.52 -5.94
CA TYR A 60 7.21 -36.80 -5.67
C TYR A 60 6.97 -37.35 -4.25
N ASN A 61 7.10 -36.51 -3.21
CA ASN A 61 6.96 -36.91 -1.81
C ASN A 61 5.56 -36.73 -1.21
N ASN A 62 4.54 -36.33 -2.01
CA ASN A 62 3.19 -36.14 -1.48
C ASN A 62 2.75 -37.44 -0.81
N THR A 63 2.28 -37.40 0.44
CA THR A 63 1.76 -38.58 1.14
C THR A 63 0.25 -38.45 1.26
N THR A 64 -0.23 -37.51 2.08
CA THR A 64 -1.66 -37.34 2.39
C THR A 64 -2.26 -36.00 1.95
N GLY A 65 -1.45 -35.10 1.36
CA GLY A 65 -1.94 -33.82 0.83
C GLY A 65 -2.89 -33.99 -0.35
N ILE A 66 -4.05 -33.34 -0.31
CA ILE A 66 -5.12 -33.44 -1.32
C ILE A 66 -5.19 -32.18 -2.19
N GLU A 67 -5.83 -32.29 -3.36
CA GLU A 67 -6.24 -31.14 -4.18
C GLU A 67 -5.06 -30.28 -4.65
N ASN A 68 -3.91 -30.92 -4.90
CA ASN A 68 -2.70 -30.26 -5.35
C ASN A 68 -2.51 -30.36 -6.88
N VAL A 69 -2.07 -29.27 -7.49
CA VAL A 69 -1.63 -29.20 -8.89
C VAL A 69 -0.13 -28.97 -8.93
N ALA A 70 0.62 -29.84 -9.60
CA ALA A 70 2.07 -29.78 -9.73
C ALA A 70 2.48 -30.01 -11.19
N ILE A 71 2.77 -28.95 -11.93
CA ILE A 71 3.12 -29.00 -13.36
C ILE A 71 4.51 -28.42 -13.56
N GLY A 72 5.47 -29.26 -13.95
CA GLY A 72 6.87 -28.88 -14.19
C GLY A 72 7.86 -29.77 -13.46
N TYR A 73 9.13 -29.68 -13.87
CA TYR A 73 10.24 -30.41 -13.25
C TYR A 73 10.32 -30.10 -11.75
N GLN A 74 10.22 -31.13 -10.90
CA GLN A 74 10.26 -31.02 -9.44
C GLN A 74 9.30 -29.97 -8.85
N SER A 75 8.19 -29.68 -9.52
CA SER A 75 7.13 -28.87 -8.92
C SER A 75 6.56 -29.60 -7.71
N LEU A 76 6.41 -28.90 -6.58
CA LEU A 76 5.86 -29.43 -5.33
C LEU A 76 6.60 -30.68 -4.78
N TYR A 77 7.90 -30.82 -5.06
CA TYR A 77 8.67 -32.06 -4.83
C TYR A 77 8.62 -32.60 -3.40
N ALA A 78 8.78 -31.74 -2.39
CA ALA A 78 8.92 -32.13 -0.98
C ALA A 78 7.60 -32.17 -0.18
N ASN A 79 6.46 -31.85 -0.80
CA ASN A 79 5.18 -31.77 -0.09
C ASN A 79 4.84 -33.12 0.50
N THR A 80 4.38 -33.17 1.75
CA THR A 80 3.93 -34.40 2.41
C THR A 80 2.44 -34.33 2.69
N THR A 81 2.00 -33.32 3.45
CA THR A 81 0.63 -33.20 3.97
C THR A 81 -0.10 -31.94 3.52
N GLY A 82 0.59 -30.97 2.90
CA GLY A 82 -0.02 -29.73 2.43
C GLY A 82 -1.07 -29.97 1.36
N ALA A 83 -2.20 -29.26 1.45
CA ALA A 83 -3.33 -29.39 0.54
C ALA A 83 -3.59 -28.08 -0.24
N ASN A 84 -4.36 -28.16 -1.33
CA ASN A 84 -4.82 -26.99 -2.09
C ASN A 84 -3.69 -26.10 -2.64
N ASN A 85 -2.55 -26.70 -3.00
CA ASN A 85 -1.43 -25.97 -3.60
C ASN A 85 -1.45 -26.07 -5.13
N THR A 86 -1.21 -24.96 -5.81
CA THR A 86 -0.98 -24.90 -7.26
C THR A 86 0.48 -24.54 -7.51
N ALA A 87 1.27 -25.44 -8.09
CA ALA A 87 2.67 -25.25 -8.43
C ALA A 87 2.87 -25.50 -9.93
N VAL A 88 3.08 -24.43 -10.71
CA VAL A 88 3.26 -24.50 -12.17
C VAL A 88 4.57 -23.83 -12.55
N GLY A 89 5.58 -24.61 -12.95
CA GLY A 89 6.89 -24.12 -13.36
C GLY A 89 8.02 -25.04 -12.91
N PHE A 90 9.23 -24.78 -13.42
CA PHE A 90 10.43 -25.49 -12.99
C PHE A 90 10.71 -25.19 -11.52
N SER A 91 10.70 -26.22 -10.67
CA SER A 91 10.91 -26.16 -9.21
C SER A 91 10.01 -25.16 -8.47
N ALA A 92 8.78 -24.93 -8.94
CA ALA A 92 7.80 -24.15 -8.18
C ALA A 92 7.41 -24.91 -6.88
N LEU A 93 7.39 -24.25 -5.72
CA LEU A 93 7.07 -24.84 -4.41
C LEU A 93 7.90 -26.09 -4.04
N THR A 94 9.14 -26.22 -4.51
CA THR A 94 9.90 -27.47 -4.38
C THR A 94 10.12 -27.93 -2.93
N THR A 95 10.32 -27.00 -1.99
CA THR A 95 10.60 -27.33 -0.58
C THR A 95 9.37 -27.33 0.32
N ASN A 96 8.17 -27.10 -0.22
CA ASN A 96 6.94 -27.06 0.59
C ASN A 96 6.78 -28.41 1.29
N THR A 97 6.57 -28.45 2.61
CA THR A 97 6.39 -29.72 3.33
C THR A 97 4.95 -29.91 3.79
N THR A 98 4.41 -28.94 4.52
CA THR A 98 3.10 -29.06 5.18
C THR A 98 2.16 -27.90 4.87
N ALA A 99 2.65 -26.85 4.18
CA ALA A 99 1.86 -25.67 3.94
C ALA A 99 0.76 -25.89 2.90
N SER A 100 -0.37 -25.23 3.11
CA SER A 100 -1.57 -25.34 2.27
C SER A 100 -1.95 -24.01 1.63
N ASN A 101 -2.79 -24.07 0.60
CA ASN A 101 -3.38 -22.92 -0.08
C ASN A 101 -2.36 -21.99 -0.75
N ASN A 102 -1.23 -22.51 -1.24
CA ASN A 102 -0.26 -21.69 -1.96
C ASN A 102 -0.44 -21.78 -3.48
N THR A 103 -0.36 -20.66 -4.17
CA THR A 103 -0.28 -20.58 -5.63
C THR A 103 1.11 -20.13 -6.04
N ALA A 104 1.85 -20.93 -6.80
CA ALA A 104 3.18 -20.64 -7.31
C ALA A 104 3.22 -20.91 -8.82
N ILE A 105 3.19 -19.86 -9.62
CA ILE A 105 3.19 -19.93 -11.08
C ILE A 105 4.43 -19.21 -11.61
N GLY A 106 5.41 -19.97 -12.10
CA GLY A 106 6.68 -19.45 -12.59
C GLY A 106 7.85 -20.32 -12.14
N THR A 107 8.95 -20.25 -12.89
CA THR A 107 10.19 -20.94 -12.51
C THR A 107 10.68 -20.45 -11.16
N ARG A 108 10.85 -21.38 -10.21
CA ARG A 108 11.31 -21.15 -8.84
C ARG A 108 10.45 -20.15 -8.04
N ALA A 109 9.17 -20.00 -8.39
CA ALA A 109 8.21 -19.28 -7.54
C ALA A 109 8.01 -20.05 -6.23
N LEU A 110 8.06 -19.35 -5.08
CA LEU A 110 7.98 -19.94 -3.74
C LEU A 110 8.97 -21.11 -3.51
N LEU A 111 10.17 -21.05 -4.10
CA LEU A 111 11.11 -22.18 -4.10
C LEU A 111 11.42 -22.69 -2.69
N LEU A 112 11.70 -21.78 -1.75
CA LEU A 112 12.16 -22.09 -0.39
C LEU A 112 11.03 -22.17 0.65
N ASN A 113 9.76 -22.12 0.22
CA ASN A 113 8.62 -22.20 1.14
C ASN A 113 8.60 -23.56 1.83
N THR A 114 8.54 -23.60 3.17
CA THR A 114 8.47 -24.85 3.93
C THR A 114 7.10 -25.01 4.58
N THR A 115 6.67 -24.03 5.38
CA THR A 115 5.41 -24.08 6.15
C THR A 115 4.50 -22.86 5.96
N GLY A 116 4.92 -21.85 5.20
CA GLY A 116 4.12 -20.65 4.93
C GLY A 116 2.88 -20.93 4.08
N ALA A 117 1.70 -20.53 4.54
CA ALA A 117 0.41 -20.84 3.92
C ALA A 117 -0.24 -19.60 3.28
N ASN A 118 -1.21 -19.84 2.39
CA ASN A 118 -2.01 -18.78 1.76
C ASN A 118 -1.19 -17.75 0.97
N ASN A 119 -0.08 -18.16 0.35
CA ASN A 119 0.74 -17.27 -0.46
C ASN A 119 0.41 -17.39 -1.96
N THR A 120 0.39 -16.28 -2.67
CA THR A 120 0.28 -16.23 -4.13
C THR A 120 1.58 -15.66 -4.71
N ALA A 121 2.28 -16.43 -5.53
CA ALA A 121 3.52 -16.06 -6.20
C ALA A 121 3.40 -16.34 -7.70
N VAL A 122 3.36 -15.28 -8.51
CA VAL A 122 3.26 -15.39 -9.97
C VAL A 122 4.43 -14.64 -10.60
N GLY A 123 5.33 -15.35 -11.29
CA GLY A 123 6.52 -14.79 -11.93
C GLY A 123 7.78 -15.58 -11.62
N TYR A 124 8.84 -15.36 -12.42
CA TYR A 124 10.15 -15.96 -12.19
C TYR A 124 10.70 -15.51 -10.83
N GLN A 125 11.01 -16.48 -9.96
CA GLN A 125 11.53 -16.24 -8.61
C GLN A 125 10.69 -15.28 -7.75
N SER A 126 9.37 -15.22 -7.98
CA SER A 126 8.45 -14.52 -7.08
C SER A 126 8.38 -15.24 -5.72
N LEU A 127 8.47 -14.50 -4.60
CA LEU A 127 8.56 -15.04 -3.23
C LEU A 127 9.63 -16.14 -3.04
N TYR A 128 10.75 -16.02 -3.76
CA TYR A 128 11.78 -17.07 -3.83
C TYR A 128 12.27 -17.56 -2.46
N ALA A 129 12.58 -16.63 -1.55
CA ALA A 129 13.19 -16.94 -0.26
C ALA A 129 12.20 -17.19 0.89
N ASN A 130 10.88 -17.20 0.61
CA ASN A 130 9.86 -17.33 1.66
C ASN A 130 10.06 -18.66 2.38
N THR A 131 10.20 -18.68 3.70
CA THR A 131 10.36 -19.94 4.45
C THR A 131 9.07 -20.29 5.19
N THR A 132 8.61 -19.42 6.08
CA THR A 132 7.45 -19.68 6.96
C THR A 132 6.37 -18.60 6.87
N ALA A 133 6.58 -17.53 6.10
CA ALA A 133 5.65 -16.42 6.04
C ALA A 133 4.35 -16.78 5.31
N SER A 134 3.24 -16.19 5.74
CA SER A 134 1.90 -16.48 5.23
C SER A 134 1.19 -15.23 4.71
N ASN A 135 0.15 -15.45 3.92
CA ASN A 135 -0.75 -14.40 3.42
C ASN A 135 -0.07 -13.34 2.53
N ASN A 136 0.98 -13.71 1.78
CA ASN A 136 1.63 -12.78 0.86
C ASN A 136 1.10 -12.93 -0.58
N THR A 137 0.99 -11.82 -1.29
CA THR A 137 0.75 -11.80 -2.74
C THR A 137 1.96 -11.17 -3.42
N ALA A 138 2.59 -11.86 -4.36
CA ALA A 138 3.75 -11.42 -5.12
C ALA A 138 3.57 -11.73 -6.60
N VAL A 139 3.39 -10.70 -7.43
CA VAL A 139 3.14 -10.84 -8.86
C VAL A 139 4.19 -10.05 -9.62
N GLY A 140 5.12 -10.73 -10.28
CA GLY A 140 6.18 -10.12 -11.08
C GLY A 140 7.50 -10.87 -11.00
N TYR A 141 8.43 -10.52 -11.90
CA TYR A 141 9.81 -11.01 -11.86
C TYR A 141 10.48 -10.59 -10.55
N GLN A 142 10.91 -11.56 -9.74
CA GLN A 142 11.57 -11.34 -8.45
C GLN A 142 10.80 -10.40 -7.50
N SER A 143 9.45 -10.44 -7.53
CA SER A 143 8.62 -9.74 -6.54
C SER A 143 8.74 -10.45 -5.17
N LEU A 144 8.94 -9.69 -4.09
CA LEU A 144 9.21 -10.19 -2.72
C LEU A 144 10.33 -11.25 -2.67
N PHE A 145 11.37 -11.11 -3.50
CA PHE A 145 12.41 -12.11 -3.67
C PHE A 145 13.10 -12.53 -2.36
N SER A 146 13.47 -11.57 -1.52
CA SER A 146 14.18 -11.80 -0.25
C SER A 146 13.27 -12.06 0.95
N ASN A 147 11.95 -12.17 0.75
CA ASN A 147 11.02 -12.37 1.85
C ASN A 147 11.32 -13.69 2.55
N THR A 148 11.54 -13.69 3.87
CA THR A 148 11.79 -14.94 4.62
C THR A 148 10.62 -15.28 5.54
N THR A 149 10.26 -14.34 6.43
CA THR A 149 9.23 -14.51 7.47
C THR A 149 8.19 -13.38 7.45
N ALA A 150 8.26 -12.50 6.45
CA ALA A 150 7.41 -11.33 6.35
C ALA A 150 6.03 -11.70 5.79
N SER A 151 4.99 -11.47 6.61
CA SER A 151 3.62 -11.90 6.31
C SER A 151 2.74 -10.73 5.88
N GLU A 152 1.63 -11.05 5.21
CA GLU A 152 0.58 -10.09 4.84
C GLU A 152 1.05 -8.95 3.90
N ASN A 153 2.08 -9.20 3.08
CA ASN A 153 2.53 -8.24 2.08
C ASN A 153 1.85 -8.47 0.72
N THR A 154 1.43 -7.39 0.07
CA THR A 154 1.01 -7.39 -1.33
C THR A 154 2.06 -6.69 -2.16
N SER A 155 2.56 -7.34 -3.20
CA SER A 155 3.64 -6.83 -4.05
C SER A 155 3.36 -7.17 -5.51
N VAL A 156 3.23 -6.15 -6.35
CA VAL A 156 2.86 -6.31 -7.77
C VAL A 156 3.80 -5.46 -8.61
N GLY A 157 4.63 -6.10 -9.41
CA GLY A 157 5.63 -5.46 -10.26
C GLY A 157 6.96 -6.19 -10.26
N GLN A 158 7.74 -6.01 -11.30
CA GLN A 158 9.12 -6.51 -11.36
C GLN A 158 9.94 -5.89 -10.23
N PHE A 159 10.68 -6.69 -9.45
CA PHE A 159 11.43 -6.24 -8.27
C PHE A 159 10.62 -5.51 -7.18
N SER A 160 9.29 -5.57 -7.21
CA SER A 160 8.47 -4.98 -6.14
C SER A 160 8.73 -5.68 -4.80
N GLY A 161 8.98 -4.91 -3.74
CA GLY A 161 9.29 -5.41 -2.41
C GLY A 161 10.52 -6.33 -2.35
N TYR A 162 11.40 -6.30 -3.35
CA TYR A 162 12.48 -7.28 -3.53
C TYR A 162 13.31 -7.51 -2.27
N SER A 163 13.63 -6.44 -1.53
CA SER A 163 14.50 -6.46 -0.35
C SER A 163 13.78 -6.71 0.98
N ILE A 164 12.45 -6.91 0.98
CA ILE A 164 11.70 -7.24 2.20
C ILE A 164 12.18 -8.57 2.75
N THR A 165 12.54 -8.63 4.03
CA THR A 165 12.95 -9.86 4.70
C THR A 165 11.99 -10.25 5.83
N THR A 166 11.61 -9.29 6.67
CA THR A 166 10.74 -9.49 7.86
C THR A 166 9.61 -8.46 7.99
N GLY A 167 9.59 -7.41 7.15
CA GLY A 167 8.57 -6.37 7.16
C GLY A 167 7.17 -6.82 6.71
N TYR A 168 6.12 -6.52 7.48
CA TYR A 168 4.78 -7.10 7.29
C TYR A 168 3.70 -6.06 6.95
N ARG A 169 2.57 -6.50 6.38
CA ARG A 169 1.42 -5.62 6.05
C ARG A 169 1.77 -4.48 5.09
N ASN A 170 2.72 -4.69 4.17
CA ASN A 170 3.07 -3.68 3.17
C ASN A 170 2.33 -3.90 1.85
N THR A 171 2.04 -2.83 1.13
CA THR A 171 1.48 -2.83 -0.22
C THR A 171 2.45 -2.14 -1.17
N PHE A 172 3.03 -2.90 -2.09
CA PHE A 172 3.96 -2.43 -3.11
C PHE A 172 3.38 -2.65 -4.50
N ILE A 173 3.17 -1.59 -5.28
CA ILE A 173 2.58 -1.70 -6.62
C ILE A 173 3.41 -0.85 -7.60
N GLY A 174 4.09 -1.49 -8.54
CA GLY A 174 4.98 -0.86 -9.50
C GLY A 174 6.32 -1.59 -9.60
N ALA A 175 7.01 -1.45 -10.75
CA ALA A 175 8.33 -2.04 -10.90
C ALA A 175 9.32 -1.37 -9.93
N SER A 176 10.06 -2.14 -9.15
CA SER A 176 10.94 -1.73 -8.05
C SER A 176 10.25 -0.98 -6.91
N ALA A 177 8.92 -0.95 -6.84
CA ALA A 177 8.19 -0.36 -5.73
C ALA A 177 8.61 -1.03 -4.40
N GLY A 178 8.95 -0.25 -3.39
CA GLY A 178 9.48 -0.69 -2.12
C GLY A 178 10.91 -1.24 -2.12
N ASN A 179 11.57 -1.39 -3.27
CA ASN A 179 12.97 -1.83 -3.36
C ASN A 179 13.97 -0.68 -3.38
N GLY A 180 13.49 0.55 -3.60
CA GLY A 180 14.39 1.70 -3.78
C GLY A 180 15.16 1.65 -5.09
N GLY A 181 15.77 2.78 -5.42
CA GLY A 181 16.41 3.07 -6.70
C GLY A 181 16.65 4.57 -6.81
N PHE A 182 17.66 4.98 -7.58
CA PHE A 182 17.94 6.40 -7.88
C PHE A 182 18.06 7.31 -6.64
N GLY A 183 18.62 6.78 -5.53
CA GLY A 183 18.82 7.50 -4.28
C GLY A 183 17.78 7.24 -3.18
N ALA A 184 16.65 6.59 -3.50
CA ALA A 184 15.71 6.10 -2.49
C ALA A 184 16.17 4.74 -1.92
N GLY A 185 16.00 4.54 -0.60
CA GLY A 185 16.29 3.29 0.08
C GLY A 185 15.20 2.22 -0.14
N ALA A 186 15.53 0.96 0.16
CA ALA A 186 14.61 -0.17 0.11
C ALA A 186 13.91 -0.38 1.46
N PHE A 187 12.65 -0.83 1.48
CA PHE A 187 12.08 -1.42 2.69
C PHE A 187 12.63 -2.84 2.88
N THR A 188 13.10 -3.15 4.09
CA THR A 188 13.57 -4.50 4.44
C THR A 188 12.80 -5.08 5.63
N THR A 189 12.61 -4.28 6.68
CA THR A 189 11.97 -4.71 7.94
C THR A 189 10.74 -3.88 8.32
N GLY A 190 10.42 -2.85 7.54
CA GLY A 190 9.30 -1.94 7.75
C GLY A 190 7.90 -2.56 7.59
N ALA A 191 6.90 -1.99 8.25
CA ALA A 191 5.52 -2.51 8.27
C ALA A 191 4.44 -1.45 7.99
N TYR A 192 3.27 -1.88 7.50
CA TYR A 192 2.13 -1.01 7.18
C TYR A 192 2.41 0.07 6.14
N ASN A 193 3.38 -0.14 5.25
CA ASN A 193 3.72 0.84 4.23
C ASN A 193 2.94 0.60 2.94
N ILE A 194 2.59 1.69 2.27
CA ILE A 194 2.04 1.70 0.92
C ILE A 194 3.09 2.37 0.03
N SER A 195 3.68 1.64 -0.92
CA SER A 195 4.57 2.19 -1.94
C SER A 195 4.01 1.89 -3.32
N ILE A 196 3.56 2.91 -4.04
CA ILE A 196 2.93 2.76 -5.35
C ILE A 196 3.68 3.62 -6.36
N GLY A 197 4.22 2.99 -7.41
CA GLY A 197 4.95 3.64 -8.49
C GLY A 197 6.29 2.99 -8.81
N PHE A 198 6.84 3.29 -9.99
CA PHE A 198 8.17 2.80 -10.38
C PHE A 198 9.21 3.24 -9.34
N ALA A 199 10.01 2.32 -8.81
CA ALA A 199 11.07 2.57 -7.83
C ALA A 199 10.69 3.50 -6.65
N ALA A 200 9.40 3.57 -6.31
CA ALA A 200 8.93 4.19 -5.09
C ALA A 200 9.64 3.51 -3.91
N GLY A 201 10.25 4.30 -3.03
CA GLY A 201 11.18 3.76 -2.03
C GLY A 201 10.97 4.38 -0.67
N ALA A 202 11.79 3.94 0.27
CA ALA A 202 11.78 4.41 1.64
C ALA A 202 12.97 5.33 1.91
N SER A 203 12.82 6.27 2.84
CA SER A 203 13.95 7.04 3.35
C SER A 203 14.83 6.27 4.34
N ALA A 204 14.40 5.08 4.79
CA ALA A 204 15.20 4.11 5.54
C ALA A 204 14.57 2.70 5.44
N SER A 205 15.31 1.67 5.83
CA SER A 205 14.89 0.27 5.61
C SER A 205 13.83 -0.28 6.57
N ASN A 206 13.62 0.37 7.70
CA ASN A 206 12.72 -0.04 8.79
C ASN A 206 11.51 0.90 8.97
N ARG A 207 11.13 1.63 7.93
CA ARG A 207 10.03 2.62 7.99
C ARG A 207 8.68 1.93 8.19
N ASN A 208 7.80 2.54 8.98
CA ASN A 208 6.43 2.06 9.18
C ASN A 208 5.41 3.11 8.78
N ASN A 209 4.18 2.69 8.45
CA ASN A 209 3.03 3.57 8.13
C ASN A 209 3.31 4.61 7.04
N SER A 210 4.28 4.35 6.16
CA SER A 210 4.64 5.29 5.11
C SER A 210 3.73 5.11 3.92
N ILE A 211 3.12 6.19 3.43
CA ILE A 211 2.40 6.22 2.15
C ILE A 211 3.25 6.99 1.15
N VAL A 212 3.85 6.25 0.22
CA VAL A 212 4.70 6.76 -0.85
C VAL A 212 4.02 6.44 -2.17
N ILE A 213 3.46 7.44 -2.83
CA ILE A 213 2.76 7.26 -4.11
C ILE A 213 3.45 8.19 -5.12
N GLY A 214 4.19 7.62 -6.08
CA GLY A 214 4.95 8.36 -7.09
C GLY A 214 6.10 7.58 -7.74
N THR A 215 6.71 8.12 -8.80
CA THR A 215 7.91 7.59 -9.47
C THR A 215 9.17 8.33 -8.96
N PRO A 216 10.40 7.82 -9.17
CA PRO A 216 11.64 8.40 -8.64
C PRO A 216 12.14 9.56 -9.51
N TYR A 217 11.46 9.83 -10.63
CA TYR A 217 11.77 10.90 -11.56
C TYR A 217 10.48 11.64 -11.90
N ALA A 218 10.45 12.92 -11.54
CA ALA A 218 9.53 13.95 -11.97
C ALA A 218 8.12 13.46 -12.34
N ILE A 219 7.24 13.34 -11.34
CA ILE A 219 5.82 13.57 -11.59
C ILE A 219 5.46 14.99 -11.13
N VAL A 220 4.80 15.71 -12.03
CA VAL A 220 3.94 16.86 -11.73
C VAL A 220 2.50 16.37 -11.97
N ASP A 221 1.60 16.34 -10.97
CA ASP A 221 0.15 16.24 -11.21
C ASP A 221 -0.38 17.59 -11.67
N LYS A 222 -1.50 17.57 -12.45
CA LYS A 222 -2.19 18.76 -12.98
C LYS A 222 -3.74 18.77 -12.98
N GLY A 223 -4.44 18.08 -12.06
CA GLY A 223 -5.90 18.23 -11.85
C GLY A 223 -6.76 16.97 -11.67
N GLU A 224 -8.10 17.12 -11.77
CA GLU A 224 -9.10 16.47 -10.90
C GLU A 224 -8.95 14.95 -10.68
N ASN A 225 -8.93 14.58 -9.39
CA ASN A 225 -8.68 13.26 -8.79
C ASN A 225 -7.25 12.70 -8.92
N THR A 226 -6.21 13.55 -8.81
CA THR A 226 -4.81 13.10 -8.61
C THR A 226 -4.26 13.64 -7.28
N GLY A 227 -3.52 12.82 -6.52
CA GLY A 227 -2.80 13.23 -5.30
C GLY A 227 -1.48 12.45 -5.14
N PHE A 228 -0.39 13.17 -4.85
CA PHE A 228 0.95 12.62 -4.60
C PHE A 228 1.48 13.02 -3.20
N ILE A 229 2.32 12.18 -2.58
CA ILE A 229 3.05 12.49 -1.34
C ILE A 229 4.56 12.47 -1.64
N GLN A 230 5.20 13.65 -1.79
CA GLN A 230 6.63 13.77 -2.15
C GLN A 230 7.47 14.51 -1.07
N PRO A 231 8.78 14.19 -0.86
CA PRO A 231 9.53 14.54 0.36
C PRO A 231 10.38 15.82 0.35
N ASN A 232 10.60 16.52 -0.76
CA ASN A 232 11.61 17.60 -0.80
C ASN A 232 11.02 19.00 -1.03
N GLY A 233 10.28 19.46 -0.01
CA GLY A 233 10.14 20.88 0.29
C GLY A 233 9.00 21.62 -0.39
N GLY A 234 7.75 21.31 -0.01
CA GLY A 234 6.62 22.18 -0.32
C GLY A 234 5.23 21.51 -0.34
N GLY A 235 4.80 20.91 0.76
CA GLY A 235 3.39 20.50 0.93
C GLY A 235 2.90 19.35 0.02
N VAL A 236 1.60 19.06 0.13
CA VAL A 236 0.86 18.19 -0.78
C VAL A 236 0.70 18.94 -2.10
N TYR A 237 1.31 18.46 -3.18
CA TYR A 237 1.11 19.07 -4.50
C TYR A 237 -0.23 18.58 -5.06
N GLN A 238 -1.11 19.54 -5.33
CA GLN A 238 -2.38 19.36 -6.01
C GLN A 238 -2.26 20.05 -7.37
N GLY A 239 -2.44 19.29 -8.42
CA GLY A 239 -1.95 19.70 -9.72
C GLY A 239 -2.62 20.90 -10.40
N ASN A 240 -3.86 21.27 -10.07
CA ASN A 240 -4.62 22.26 -10.86
C ASN A 240 -4.54 23.72 -10.34
N ASN A 241 -3.50 24.10 -9.61
CA ASN A 241 -3.43 25.43 -8.98
C ASN A 241 -4.60 25.68 -8.00
N SER A 242 -5.10 24.61 -7.35
CA SER A 242 -6.04 24.66 -6.21
C SER A 242 -5.49 23.83 -5.06
N SER A 243 -5.29 24.45 -3.89
CA SER A 243 -4.71 23.82 -2.70
C SER A 243 -5.72 23.60 -1.56
N SER A 244 -7.02 23.74 -1.82
CA SER A 244 -8.07 23.70 -0.81
C SER A 244 -8.74 22.33 -0.68
N TRP A 245 -9.01 21.91 0.55
CA TRP A 245 -9.88 20.77 0.84
C TRP A 245 -11.34 21.19 0.64
N SER A 246 -12.12 20.40 -0.09
CA SER A 246 -13.55 20.69 -0.30
C SER A 246 -14.37 20.31 0.92
N THR A 247 -15.12 21.25 1.48
CA THR A 247 -16.07 20.99 2.57
C THR A 247 -17.47 20.78 2.00
N THR A 248 -18.13 19.67 2.36
CA THR A 248 -19.51 19.39 1.94
C THR A 248 -20.46 20.43 2.57
N SER A 249 -21.17 21.19 1.74
CA SER A 249 -21.85 22.43 2.16
C SER A 249 -23.27 22.61 1.59
N ASP A 250 -23.92 21.51 1.17
CA ASP A 250 -25.27 21.49 0.59
C ASP A 250 -26.34 21.99 1.58
N ARG A 251 -27.31 22.79 1.11
CA ARG A 251 -28.40 23.34 1.94
C ARG A 251 -29.21 22.24 2.64
N ARG A 252 -29.42 21.08 2.00
CA ARG A 252 -30.19 19.95 2.57
C ARG A 252 -29.51 19.34 3.80
N LEU A 253 -28.21 19.56 3.94
CA LEU A 253 -27.39 19.07 5.06
C LEU A 253 -27.24 20.12 6.17
N LYS A 254 -27.87 21.31 6.01
CA LYS A 254 -27.79 22.42 6.94
C LYS A 254 -29.15 22.71 7.55
N LYS A 255 -29.15 23.13 8.82
CA LYS A 255 -30.34 23.57 9.56
C LYS A 255 -30.04 24.90 10.26
N ASN A 256 -31.09 25.65 10.58
CA ASN A 256 -30.99 26.95 11.27
C ASN A 256 -30.09 27.95 10.51
N ILE A 257 -30.28 28.06 9.20
CA ILE A 257 -29.51 28.95 8.34
C ILE A 257 -29.98 30.39 8.61
N VAL A 258 -29.08 31.20 9.17
CA VAL A 258 -29.27 32.64 9.44
C VAL A 258 -28.12 33.42 8.84
N ASP A 259 -28.37 34.68 8.48
CA ASP A 259 -27.35 35.54 7.88
C ASP A 259 -26.28 35.92 8.91
N ASN A 260 -25.01 35.87 8.49
CA ASN A 260 -23.90 36.47 9.21
C ASN A 260 -23.46 37.73 8.44
N ASN A 261 -23.56 38.89 9.08
CA ASN A 261 -23.21 40.19 8.50
C ASN A 261 -21.91 40.77 9.08
N GLU A 262 -21.17 40.01 9.87
CA GLU A 262 -19.88 40.42 10.41
C GLU A 262 -18.83 40.36 9.30
N GLY A 263 -18.14 41.48 9.08
CA GLY A 263 -17.22 41.63 7.95
C GLY A 263 -16.19 42.73 8.17
N LEU A 264 -16.46 43.94 7.71
CA LEU A 264 -15.49 45.02 7.56
C LEU A 264 -14.86 45.42 8.88
N GLU A 265 -15.65 45.66 9.92
CA GLU A 265 -15.14 45.99 11.25
C GLU A 265 -14.24 44.87 11.80
N LYS A 266 -14.68 43.61 11.68
CA LYS A 266 -13.95 42.42 12.12
C LYS A 266 -12.62 42.28 11.37
N ILE A 267 -12.63 42.39 10.03
CA ILE A 267 -11.43 42.26 9.18
C ILE A 267 -10.48 43.45 9.38
N ALA A 268 -10.99 44.68 9.51
CA ALA A 268 -10.18 45.86 9.74
C ALA A 268 -9.45 45.83 11.09
N ALA A 269 -10.03 45.16 12.09
CA ALA A 269 -9.42 44.96 13.39
C ALA A 269 -8.36 43.83 13.42
N ILE A 270 -8.25 43.00 12.37
CA ILE A 270 -7.21 41.94 12.30
C ILE A 270 -5.83 42.57 12.10
N ARG A 271 -4.88 42.18 12.95
CA ARG A 271 -3.50 42.65 12.90
C ARG A 271 -2.62 41.63 12.17
N VAL A 272 -2.19 41.97 10.95
CA VAL A 272 -1.21 41.18 10.19
C VAL A 272 0.20 41.50 10.71
N ARG A 273 0.97 40.46 11.04
CA ARG A 273 2.30 40.55 11.63
C ARG A 273 3.33 39.86 10.75
N ASN A 274 4.55 40.39 10.78
CA ASN A 274 5.75 39.64 10.44
C ASN A 274 6.32 39.08 11.74
N PHE A 275 6.64 37.80 11.77
CA PHE A 275 7.20 37.15 12.95
C PHE A 275 8.16 36.04 12.54
N GLU A 276 9.08 35.70 13.43
CA GLU A 276 9.90 34.49 13.32
C GLU A 276 9.40 33.50 14.37
N TYR A 277 9.40 32.22 14.04
CA TYR A 277 9.11 31.20 15.03
C TYR A 277 10.30 31.12 15.99
N ARG A 278 10.00 31.15 17.29
CA ARG A 278 10.98 30.83 18.33
C ARG A 278 11.43 29.38 18.17
N THR A 279 12.70 29.11 18.43
CA THR A 279 13.24 27.74 18.38
C THR A 279 12.68 26.91 19.54
N ALA A 280 12.85 25.59 19.47
CA ALA A 280 12.40 24.69 20.53
C ALA A 280 13.09 24.97 21.88
N GLU A 281 14.32 25.49 21.86
CA GLU A 281 15.10 25.87 23.03
C GLU A 281 14.62 27.20 23.64
N GLU A 282 14.08 28.09 22.81
CA GLU A 282 13.58 29.39 23.25
C GLU A 282 12.22 29.29 23.93
N VAL A 283 11.39 28.29 23.59
CA VAL A 283 10.04 28.08 24.15
C VAL A 283 10.10 27.13 25.36
N THR A 284 9.89 27.67 26.56
CA THR A 284 9.94 26.92 27.84
C THR A 284 8.56 26.72 28.47
N GLU A 285 7.57 27.44 27.97
CA GLU A 285 6.21 27.53 28.48
C GLU A 285 5.19 26.60 27.78
N LEU A 286 5.59 25.91 26.70
CA LEU A 286 4.75 24.99 25.91
C LEU A 286 5.48 23.66 25.65
N PRO A 287 4.77 22.55 25.38
CA PRO A 287 5.40 21.28 25.04
C PRO A 287 6.24 21.40 23.76
N ALA A 288 7.49 20.92 23.79
CA ALA A 288 8.43 21.09 22.68
C ALA A 288 7.91 20.63 21.29
N HIS A 289 7.02 19.63 21.23
CA HIS A 289 6.45 19.12 19.97
C HIS A 289 5.43 20.06 19.31
N THR A 290 5.02 21.14 19.99
CA THR A 290 4.14 22.16 19.40
C THR A 290 4.92 23.29 18.72
N VAL A 291 6.25 23.31 18.86
CA VAL A 291 7.10 24.33 18.24
C VAL A 291 7.25 24.04 16.75
N ILE A 292 7.12 25.09 15.94
CA ILE A 292 7.26 25.01 14.49
C ILE A 292 8.69 25.38 14.11
N ASP A 293 9.46 24.39 13.66
CA ASP A 293 10.84 24.58 13.22
C ASP A 293 10.87 25.14 11.79
N LYS A 294 10.64 26.46 11.68
CA LYS A 294 10.69 27.18 10.41
C LYS A 294 11.47 28.47 10.55
N ALA A 295 12.62 28.52 9.88
CA ALA A 295 13.50 29.67 9.87
C ALA A 295 13.00 30.82 8.98
N GLY A 296 13.41 32.04 9.33
CA GLY A 296 13.15 33.27 8.59
C GLY A 296 11.79 33.89 8.85
N VAL A 297 11.62 35.13 8.38
CA VAL A 297 10.42 35.92 8.60
C VAL A 297 9.21 35.31 7.90
N GLN A 298 8.15 35.09 8.67
CA GLN A 298 6.84 34.64 8.22
C GLN A 298 5.85 35.80 8.26
N LEU A 299 4.89 35.79 7.35
CA LEU A 299 3.74 36.69 7.33
C LEU A 299 2.52 35.94 7.85
N GLY A 300 1.78 36.51 8.80
CA GLY A 300 0.56 35.89 9.31
C GLY A 300 -0.11 36.71 10.40
N VAL A 301 -0.80 36.04 11.31
CA VAL A 301 -1.54 36.64 12.43
C VAL A 301 -1.13 35.97 13.74
N ILE A 302 -1.29 36.69 14.85
CA ILE A 302 -1.10 36.14 16.19
C ILE A 302 -2.46 35.66 16.70
N ALA A 303 -2.58 34.38 17.02
CA ALA A 303 -3.87 33.75 17.34
C ALA A 303 -4.57 34.36 18.55
N GLN A 304 -3.82 34.85 19.56
CA GLN A 304 -4.38 35.57 20.72
C GLN A 304 -5.06 36.87 20.29
N GLU A 305 -4.38 37.66 19.44
CA GLU A 305 -4.92 38.91 18.91
C GLU A 305 -6.12 38.64 17.99
N LEU A 306 -6.06 37.59 17.16
CA LEU A 306 -7.16 37.21 16.30
C LEU A 306 -8.39 36.78 17.10
N ARG A 307 -8.21 36.07 18.22
CA ARG A 307 -9.32 35.57 19.04
C ARG A 307 -10.15 36.68 19.68
N GLU A 308 -9.54 37.83 20.00
CA GLU A 308 -10.27 38.99 20.53
C GLU A 308 -11.28 39.56 19.53
N VAL A 309 -11.02 39.36 18.24
CA VAL A 309 -11.78 39.97 17.13
C VAL A 309 -12.64 38.93 16.39
N CYS A 310 -12.11 37.73 16.15
CA CYS A 310 -12.81 36.58 15.57
C CYS A 310 -12.59 35.33 16.44
N PRO A 311 -13.37 35.17 17.53
CA PRO A 311 -13.24 34.03 18.42
C PRO A 311 -13.44 32.68 17.72
N ASP A 312 -14.31 32.62 16.73
CA ASP A 312 -14.65 31.43 15.92
C ASP A 312 -13.63 31.10 14.81
N CYS A 313 -12.69 32.00 14.55
CA CYS A 313 -11.54 31.74 13.67
C CYS A 313 -10.36 31.10 14.43
N VAL A 314 -10.45 30.96 15.75
CA VAL A 314 -9.36 30.47 16.59
C VAL A 314 -9.85 29.29 17.41
N LYS A 315 -9.11 28.18 17.31
CA LYS A 315 -9.37 26.98 18.11
C LYS A 315 -8.25 26.80 19.12
N GLU A 316 -8.60 26.64 20.38
CA GLU A 316 -7.65 26.19 21.40
C GLU A 316 -7.52 24.66 21.32
N GLU A 317 -6.32 24.19 21.02
CA GLU A 317 -6.02 22.76 20.98
C GLU A 317 -5.85 22.21 22.39
N THR A 318 -5.91 20.89 22.52
CA THR A 318 -5.75 20.20 23.81
C THR A 318 -4.38 20.45 24.47
N THR A 319 -3.41 21.00 23.74
CA THR A 319 -2.06 21.35 24.22
C THR A 319 -1.97 22.78 24.79
N GLY A 320 -3.03 23.57 24.75
CA GLY A 320 -3.05 25.00 25.15
C GLY A 320 -2.54 25.95 24.06
N VAL A 321 -2.14 25.42 22.90
CA VAL A 321 -1.80 26.22 21.72
C VAL A 321 -3.06 26.64 20.98
N LEU A 322 -3.06 27.88 20.49
CA LEU A 322 -4.13 28.42 19.67
C LEU A 322 -3.80 28.22 18.18
N SER A 323 -4.68 27.53 17.46
CA SER A 323 -4.63 27.34 16.01
C SER A 323 -5.58 28.31 15.31
N VAL A 324 -5.19 28.78 14.13
CA VAL A 324 -6.03 29.64 13.29
C VAL A 324 -6.71 28.81 12.21
N ASP A 325 -8.02 28.94 12.12
CA ASP A 325 -8.81 28.47 10.99
C ASP A 325 -8.94 29.62 9.97
N SER A 326 -8.17 29.52 8.89
CA SER A 326 -8.19 30.52 7.82
C SER A 326 -9.47 30.53 6.99
N ASP A 327 -10.24 29.43 6.98
CA ASP A 327 -11.44 29.31 6.15
C ASP A 327 -12.56 30.22 6.69
N ASN A 328 -12.67 30.35 8.01
CA ASN A 328 -13.65 31.26 8.62
C ASN A 328 -13.29 32.74 8.38
N VAL A 329 -12.00 33.09 8.45
CA VAL A 329 -11.53 34.45 8.12
C VAL A 329 -11.89 34.82 6.68
N PHE A 330 -11.77 33.87 5.75
CA PHE A 330 -12.14 34.07 4.35
C PHE A 330 -13.62 34.47 4.19
N TRP A 331 -14.54 33.80 4.89
CA TRP A 331 -15.97 34.13 4.81
C TRP A 331 -16.30 35.52 5.39
N HIS A 332 -15.63 35.92 6.46
CA HIS A 332 -15.76 37.30 6.97
C HIS A 332 -15.18 38.34 5.99
N MET A 333 -14.09 38.02 5.29
CA MET A 333 -13.51 38.88 4.26
C MET A 333 -14.50 39.10 3.09
N VAL A 334 -15.27 38.08 2.71
CA VAL A 334 -16.34 38.23 1.71
C VAL A 334 -17.37 39.27 2.17
N ASN A 335 -17.78 39.25 3.44
CA ASN A 335 -18.70 40.25 3.99
C ASN A 335 -18.09 41.65 4.04
N ALA A 336 -16.82 41.77 4.42
CA ALA A 336 -16.10 43.05 4.45
C ALA A 336 -16.05 43.71 3.07
N ILE A 337 -15.79 42.93 2.02
CA ILE A 337 -15.75 43.43 0.64
C ILE A 337 -17.12 43.95 0.20
N LYS A 338 -18.21 43.25 0.55
CA LYS A 338 -19.59 43.71 0.25
C LYS A 338 -19.91 45.04 0.93
N GLN A 339 -19.46 45.22 2.17
CA GLN A 339 -19.67 46.44 2.95
C GLN A 339 -18.88 47.61 2.35
N LEU A 340 -17.59 47.43 2.07
CA LEU A 340 -16.77 48.46 1.40
C LEU A 340 -17.34 48.92 0.06
N LYS A 341 -17.92 48.00 -0.73
CA LYS A 341 -18.58 48.37 -1.99
C LYS A 341 -19.77 49.31 -1.77
N THR A 342 -20.56 49.04 -0.73
CA THR A 342 -21.74 49.85 -0.38
C THR A 342 -21.32 51.26 0.03
N GLU A 343 -20.30 51.38 0.89
CA GLU A 343 -19.75 52.68 1.29
C GLU A 343 -19.19 53.46 0.10
N LEU A 344 -18.45 52.79 -0.79
CA LEU A 344 -17.89 53.41 -1.99
C LEU A 344 -18.98 53.97 -2.92
N ASP A 345 -20.09 53.26 -3.08
CA ASP A 345 -21.21 53.73 -3.91
C ASP A 345 -21.88 54.97 -3.30
N SER A 346 -22.04 54.99 -1.97
CA SER A 346 -22.56 56.14 -1.25
C SER A 346 -21.70 57.38 -1.50
N VAL A 347 -20.38 57.24 -1.34
CA VAL A 347 -19.43 58.35 -1.56
C VAL A 347 -19.47 58.85 -3.02
N LYS A 348 -19.60 57.94 -4.00
CA LYS A 348 -19.70 58.33 -5.41
C LYS A 348 -20.99 59.07 -5.73
N ALA A 349 -22.12 58.64 -5.15
CA ALA A 349 -23.40 59.32 -5.35
C ALA A 349 -23.37 60.74 -4.78
N GLU A 350 -22.78 60.91 -3.60
CA GLU A 350 -22.57 62.22 -2.98
C GLU A 350 -21.67 63.10 -3.87
N LEU A 351 -20.55 62.57 -4.35
CA LEU A 351 -19.65 63.29 -5.26
C LEU A 351 -20.32 63.68 -6.58
N ALA A 352 -21.17 62.82 -7.15
CA ALA A 352 -21.91 63.13 -8.37
C ALA A 352 -22.92 64.27 -8.15
N THR A 353 -23.58 64.29 -6.99
CA THR A 353 -24.47 65.38 -6.58
C THR A 353 -23.70 66.69 -6.46
N LEU A 354 -22.51 66.66 -5.86
CA LEU A 354 -21.64 67.84 -5.72
C LEU A 354 -21.09 68.37 -7.05
N LYS A 355 -20.91 67.50 -8.06
CA LYS A 355 -20.35 67.87 -9.38
C LYS A 355 -21.42 68.26 -10.41
N GLY A 356 -22.69 67.96 -10.16
CA GLY A 356 -23.81 68.21 -11.08
C GLY A 356 -24.70 69.40 -10.70
N ALA A 357 -24.24 70.28 -9.80
CA ALA A 357 -24.87 71.56 -9.44
C ALA A 357 -24.11 72.75 -10.03
#